data_AF-A0A525JR73-F1
#
_entry.id   AF-A0A525JR73-F1
#
_cell.length_a   1.000
_cell.length_b   1.000
_cell.length_c   1.000
_cell.angle_alpha   90.00
_cell.angle_beta   90.00
_cell.angle_gamma   90.00
#
_symmetry.space_group_name_H-M   'P 1'
#
loop_
_entity.id
_entity.type
_entity.pdbx_description
1 polymer ?
#
loop_
_entity_poly.entity_id
_entity_poly.type
_entity_poly.pdbx_seq_one_letter_code
_entity_poly.pdbx_strand_id
1 'polypeptide(L)'
;MAAAAAEAVKSTVDQFTTASNTAFKDGVEKTLAALNDANAHSKKNLEAVVASVTAATKGAEALGAQAMAFSKTSFESNVAAAKSLTSAKSVQEVVELQTSFAKTALEAYMAEMGRMTETVSASVKDSMKPLNERMTAMVERLQAAR
;
A
#
# COMPACT_ATOMS: atom_id res chain seq x y z
N MET A 1 6.30 52.48 54.65
CA MET A 1 5.66 52.36 53.31
C MET A 1 6.67 52.14 52.18
N ALA A 2 7.82 52.84 52.13
CA ALA A 2 8.81 52.68 51.05
C ALA A 2 9.46 51.27 50.93
N ALA A 3 9.74 50.59 52.05
CA ALA A 3 10.35 49.25 52.05
C ALA A 3 9.42 48.17 51.44
N ALA A 4 8.13 48.20 51.77
CA ALA A 4 7.13 47.28 51.22
C ALA A 4 6.92 47.47 49.70
N ALA A 5 7.06 48.70 49.20
CA ALA A 5 6.99 48.99 47.77
C ALA A 5 8.21 48.47 47.00
N ALA A 6 9.41 48.61 47.57
CA ALA A 6 10.64 48.05 46.97
C ALA A 6 10.62 46.52 46.90
N GLU A 7 10.07 45.86 47.92
CA GLU A 7 9.94 44.40 47.99
C GLU A 7 8.85 43.87 47.04
N ALA A 8 7.74 44.59 46.89
CA ALA A 8 6.70 44.28 45.91
C ALA A 8 7.22 44.41 44.46
N VAL A 9 8.02 45.43 44.15
CA VAL A 9 8.66 45.60 42.84
C VAL A 9 9.66 44.48 42.57
N LYS A 10 10.50 44.13 43.54
CA LYS A 10 11.47 43.03 43.42
C LYS A 10 10.77 41.68 43.18
N SER A 11 9.74 41.37 43.97
CA SER A 11 8.92 40.17 43.79
C SER A 11 8.25 40.10 42.42
N THR A 12 7.73 41.23 41.93
CA THR A 12 7.12 41.32 40.60
C THR A 12 8.15 41.07 39.49
N VAL A 13 9.36 41.62 39.61
CA VAL A 13 10.46 41.41 38.66
C VAL A 13 10.95 39.96 38.69
N ASP A 14 11.06 39.35 39.87
CA ASP A 14 11.50 37.95 40.04
C ASP A 14 10.45 36.97 39.47
N GLN A 15 9.15 37.21 39.71
CA GLN A 15 8.05 36.45 39.10
C GLN A 15 8.01 36.63 37.59
N PHE A 16 8.15 37.86 37.09
CA PHE A 16 8.15 38.14 35.66
C PHE A 16 9.34 37.46 34.96
N THR A 17 10.53 37.51 35.57
CA THR A 17 11.74 36.85 35.05
C THR A 17 11.57 35.34 35.03
N THR A 18 11.02 34.76 36.09
CA THR A 18 10.75 33.32 36.17
C THR A 18 9.71 32.88 35.14
N ALA A 19 8.57 33.59 35.05
CA ALA A 19 7.53 33.32 34.08
C ALA A 19 8.03 33.45 32.65
N SER A 20 8.86 34.46 32.36
CA SER A 20 9.47 34.66 31.05
C SER A 20 10.44 33.54 30.68
N ASN A 21 11.30 33.11 31.62
CA ASN A 21 12.23 32.00 31.40
C ASN A 21 11.48 30.67 31.17
N THR A 22 10.43 30.39 31.93
CA THR A 22 9.59 29.20 31.75
C THR A 22 8.86 29.24 30.42
N ALA A 23 8.21 30.35 30.07
CA ALA A 23 7.50 30.50 28.80
C ALA A 23 8.45 30.38 27.59
N PHE A 24 9.67 30.91 27.70
CA PHE A 24 10.71 30.73 26.68
C PHE A 24 11.11 29.27 26.54
N LYS A 25 11.39 28.58 27.66
CA LYS A 25 11.77 27.16 27.65
C LYS A 25 10.66 26.28 27.05
N ASP A 26 9.42 26.47 27.50
CA ASP A 26 8.26 25.76 26.96
C ASP A 26 8.04 26.05 25.48
N GLY A 27 8.28 27.30 25.05
CA GLY A 27 8.21 27.71 23.66
C GLY A 27 9.23 26.97 22.80
N VAL A 28 10.49 26.92 23.24
CA VAL A 28 11.56 26.19 22.56
C VAL A 28 11.27 24.68 22.52
N GLU A 29 10.84 24.08 23.63
CA GLU A 29 10.48 22.66 23.70
C GLU A 29 9.32 22.33 22.74
N LYS A 30 8.28 23.16 22.69
CA LYS A 30 7.16 23.00 21.75
C LYS A 30 7.60 23.12 20.30
N THR A 31 8.45 24.10 19.96
CA THR A 31 8.97 24.25 18.60
C THR A 31 9.81 23.04 18.19
N LEU A 32 10.71 22.56 19.06
CA LEU A 32 11.52 21.38 18.80
C LEU A 32 10.66 20.12 18.63
N ALA A 33 9.65 19.94 19.49
CA ALA A 33 8.70 18.83 19.38
C ALA A 33 7.92 18.89 18.05
N ALA A 34 7.43 20.07 17.66
CA ALA A 34 6.72 20.27 16.40
C ALA A 34 7.59 19.99 15.18
N LEU A 35 8.87 20.39 15.19
CA LEU A 35 9.81 20.11 14.10
C LEU A 35 10.12 18.61 13.98
N ASN A 36 10.37 17.94 15.10
CA ASN A 36 10.62 16.49 15.11
C ASN A 36 9.40 15.72 14.59
N ASP A 37 8.22 16.12 15.02
CA ASP A 37 6.96 15.52 14.61
C ASP A 37 6.66 15.76 13.12
N ALA A 38 6.85 17.00 12.63
CA ALA A 38 6.75 17.31 11.20
C ALA A 38 7.71 16.46 10.35
N ASN A 39 8.95 16.30 10.80
CA ASN A 39 9.94 15.47 10.11
C ASN A 39 9.54 13.99 10.09
N ALA A 40 9.08 13.45 11.24
CA ALA A 40 8.60 12.07 11.34
C ALA A 40 7.39 11.81 10.41
N HIS A 41 6.47 12.77 10.30
CA HIS A 41 5.32 12.68 9.41
C HIS A 41 5.69 12.74 7.94
N SER A 42 6.60 13.65 7.57
CA SER A 42 7.14 13.71 6.21
C SER A 42 7.76 12.37 5.81
N LYS A 43 8.58 11.79 6.69
CA LYS A 43 9.17 10.46 6.48
C LYS A 43 8.12 9.37 6.30
N LYS A 44 7.13 9.28 7.19
CA LYS A 44 6.04 8.28 7.09
C LYS A 44 5.21 8.43 5.82
N ASN A 45 5.00 9.65 5.33
CA ASN A 45 4.30 9.88 4.07
C ASN A 45 5.12 9.37 2.87
N LEU A 46 6.43 9.61 2.85
CA LEU A 46 7.32 9.06 1.83
C LEU A 46 7.38 7.52 1.88
N GLU A 47 7.49 6.94 3.07
CA GLU A 47 7.45 5.49 3.26
C GLU A 47 6.16 4.88 2.72
N ALA A 48 5.01 5.53 2.96
CA ALA A 48 3.73 5.07 2.43
C ALA A 48 3.68 5.10 0.90
N VAL A 49 4.19 6.15 0.26
CA VAL A 49 4.27 6.22 -1.21
C VAL A 49 5.18 5.12 -1.76
N VAL A 50 6.35 4.89 -1.15
CA VAL A 50 7.27 3.82 -1.54
C VAL A 50 6.61 2.45 -1.38
N ALA A 51 5.89 2.22 -0.27
CA ALA A 51 5.15 0.99 -0.04
C ALA A 51 4.04 0.78 -1.08
N SER A 52 3.31 1.82 -1.45
CA SER A 52 2.29 1.79 -2.51
C SER A 52 2.87 1.42 -3.87
N VAL A 53 3.99 2.05 -4.25
CA VAL A 53 4.69 1.71 -5.51
C VAL A 53 5.19 0.27 -5.47
N THR A 54 5.78 -0.16 -4.36
CA THR A 54 6.26 -1.54 -4.20
C THR A 54 5.13 -2.55 -4.33
N ALA A 55 3.96 -2.27 -3.76
CA ALA A 55 2.78 -3.13 -3.89
C ALA A 55 2.30 -3.20 -5.35
N ALA A 56 2.25 -2.06 -6.05
CA ALA A 56 1.90 -2.02 -7.47
C ALA A 56 2.88 -2.84 -8.33
N THR A 57 4.19 -2.71 -8.07
CA THR A 57 5.23 -3.50 -8.76
C THR A 57 5.03 -5.00 -8.54
N LYS A 58 4.76 -5.44 -7.32
CA LYS A 58 4.47 -6.85 -7.03
C LYS A 58 3.24 -7.35 -7.76
N GLY A 59 2.19 -6.52 -7.90
CA GLY A 59 1.02 -6.86 -8.70
C GLY A 59 1.36 -7.06 -10.18
N ALA A 60 2.23 -6.21 -10.74
CA ALA A 60 2.71 -6.37 -12.12
C ALA A 60 3.57 -7.63 -12.30
N GLU A 61 4.46 -7.94 -11.35
CA GLU A 61 5.24 -9.18 -11.34
C GLU A 61 4.33 -10.42 -11.30
N ALA A 62 3.28 -10.38 -10.47
CA ALA A 62 2.31 -11.47 -10.37
C ALA A 62 1.55 -11.70 -11.69
N LEU A 63 1.16 -10.62 -12.39
CA LEU A 63 0.55 -10.72 -13.72
C LEU A 63 1.51 -11.33 -14.75
N GLY A 64 2.77 -10.90 -14.76
CA GLY A 64 3.79 -11.47 -15.64
C GLY A 64 4.02 -12.97 -15.37
N ALA A 65 4.06 -13.38 -14.11
CA ALA A 65 4.18 -14.77 -13.72
C ALA A 65 2.97 -15.62 -14.15
N GLN A 66 1.76 -15.06 -14.06
CA GLN A 66 0.52 -15.71 -14.53
C GLN A 66 0.53 -15.92 -16.04
N ALA A 67 0.87 -14.88 -16.81
CA ALA A 67 0.98 -14.98 -18.26
C ALA A 67 2.00 -16.06 -18.70
N MET A 68 3.15 -16.13 -18.03
CA MET A 68 4.17 -17.18 -18.27
C MET A 68 3.63 -18.58 -17.95
N ALA A 69 2.94 -18.75 -16.83
CA ALA A 69 2.34 -20.02 -16.43
C ALA A 69 1.24 -20.48 -17.41
N PHE A 70 0.38 -19.56 -17.85
CA PHE A 70 -0.66 -19.82 -18.84
C PHE A 70 -0.06 -20.20 -20.20
N SER A 71 0.99 -19.51 -20.65
CA SER A 71 1.70 -19.83 -21.89
C SER A 71 2.28 -21.24 -21.86
N LYS A 72 2.93 -21.62 -20.75
CA LYS A 72 3.47 -22.98 -20.55
C LYS A 72 2.35 -24.03 -20.62
N THR A 73 1.25 -23.80 -19.90
CA THR A 73 0.10 -24.72 -19.88
C THR A 73 -0.54 -24.86 -21.25
N SER A 74 -0.65 -23.75 -21.99
CA SER A 74 -1.18 -23.72 -23.35
C SER A 74 -0.29 -24.52 -24.31
N PHE A 75 1.03 -24.39 -24.18
CA PHE A 75 1.97 -25.17 -24.99
C PHE A 75 1.84 -26.67 -24.73
N GLU A 76 1.85 -27.07 -23.45
CA GLU A 76 1.68 -28.47 -23.06
C GLU A 76 0.34 -29.05 -23.57
N SER A 77 -0.74 -28.27 -23.49
CA SER A 77 -2.06 -28.65 -23.98
C SER A 77 -2.10 -28.83 -25.51
N ASN A 78 -1.44 -27.95 -26.26
CA ASN A 78 -1.34 -28.08 -27.72
C ASN A 78 -0.52 -29.32 -28.13
N VAL A 79 0.59 -29.60 -27.44
CA VAL A 79 1.38 -30.82 -27.70
C VAL A 79 0.56 -32.08 -27.40
N ALA A 80 -0.20 -32.08 -26.31
CA ALA A 80 -1.10 -33.18 -25.98
C ALA A 80 -2.18 -33.40 -27.04
N ALA A 81 -2.80 -32.32 -27.53
CA ALA A 81 -3.79 -32.38 -28.61
C ALA A 81 -3.19 -32.88 -29.94
N ALA A 82 -1.99 -32.41 -30.30
CA ALA A 82 -1.30 -32.91 -31.48
C ALA A 82 -1.03 -34.42 -31.38
N LYS A 83 -0.59 -34.88 -30.20
CA LYS A 83 -0.35 -36.32 -29.96
C LYS A 83 -1.63 -37.14 -30.05
N SER A 84 -2.74 -36.68 -29.48
CA SER A 84 -4.02 -37.42 -29.53
C SER A 84 -4.56 -37.53 -30.96
N LEU A 85 -4.38 -36.50 -31.79
CA LEU A 85 -4.75 -36.53 -33.20
C LEU A 85 -3.98 -37.59 -33.99
N THR A 86 -2.70 -37.84 -33.68
CA THR A 86 -1.91 -38.89 -34.36
C THR A 86 -2.41 -40.31 -34.07
N SER A 87 -3.14 -40.51 -32.97
CA SER A 87 -3.72 -41.80 -32.59
C SER A 87 -5.15 -42.01 -33.07
N ALA A 88 -5.79 -40.99 -33.67
CA ALA A 88 -7.16 -41.06 -34.13
C ALA A 88 -7.30 -42.03 -35.32
N LYS A 89 -8.30 -42.91 -35.27
CA LYS A 89 -8.54 -43.97 -36.27
C LYS A 89 -9.65 -43.60 -37.26
N SER A 90 -10.37 -42.52 -37.02
CA SER A 90 -11.49 -42.07 -37.86
C SER A 90 -11.65 -40.55 -37.83
N VAL A 91 -12.36 -40.00 -38.82
CA VAL A 91 -12.73 -38.58 -38.87
C VAL A 91 -13.62 -38.19 -37.69
N GLN A 92 -14.51 -39.08 -37.25
CA GLN A 92 -15.37 -38.83 -36.09
C GLN A 92 -14.54 -38.64 -34.82
N GLU A 93 -13.54 -39.50 -34.59
CA GLU A 93 -12.64 -39.39 -33.44
C GLU A 93 -11.81 -38.08 -33.47
N VAL A 94 -11.41 -37.64 -34.66
CA VAL A 94 -10.75 -36.33 -34.84
C VAL A 94 -11.68 -35.17 -34.42
N VAL A 95 -12.95 -35.20 -34.84
CA VAL A 95 -13.93 -34.15 -34.48
C VAL A 95 -14.20 -34.14 -32.97
N GLU A 96 -14.30 -35.31 -32.34
CA GLU A 96 -14.47 -35.44 -30.89
C GLU A 96 -13.26 -34.88 -30.13
N LEU A 97 -12.04 -35.24 -30.54
CA LEU A 97 -10.79 -34.72 -29.95
C LEU A 97 -10.66 -33.20 -30.10
N GLN A 98 -10.95 -32.66 -31.28
CA GLN A 98 -10.90 -31.22 -31.54
C GLN A 98 -11.94 -30.46 -30.72
N THR A 99 -13.15 -31.01 -30.59
CA THR A 99 -14.24 -30.42 -29.78
C THR A 99 -13.86 -30.42 -28.31
N SER A 100 -13.30 -31.52 -27.80
CA SER A 100 -12.84 -31.60 -26.41
C SER A 100 -11.69 -30.61 -26.15
N PHE A 101 -10.72 -30.52 -27.06
CA PHE A 101 -9.64 -29.54 -26.95
C PHE A 101 -10.17 -28.10 -26.92
N ALA A 102 -11.09 -27.75 -27.82
CA ALA A 102 -11.68 -26.42 -27.87
C ALA A 102 -12.42 -26.08 -26.57
N LYS A 103 -13.17 -27.04 -26.01
CA LYS A 103 -13.85 -26.87 -24.71
C LYS A 103 -12.85 -26.61 -23.58
N THR A 104 -11.83 -27.45 -23.46
CA THR A 104 -10.80 -27.29 -22.42
C THR A 104 -10.02 -25.97 -22.58
N ALA A 105 -9.70 -25.58 -23.81
CA ALA A 105 -9.02 -24.31 -24.08
C ALA A 105 -9.87 -23.11 -23.66
N LEU A 106 -11.19 -23.16 -23.90
CA LEU A 106 -12.12 -22.12 -23.47
C LEU A 106 -12.22 -22.04 -21.94
N GLU A 107 -12.35 -23.19 -21.27
CA GLU A 107 -12.39 -23.26 -19.80
C GLU A 107 -11.10 -22.70 -19.18
N ALA A 108 -9.93 -23.06 -19.73
CA ALA A 108 -8.64 -22.56 -19.28
C ALA A 108 -8.50 -21.04 -19.48
N TYR A 109 -8.97 -20.52 -20.63
CA TYR A 109 -8.93 -19.08 -20.91
C TYR A 109 -9.83 -18.29 -19.95
N MET A 110 -11.05 -18.76 -19.70
CA MET A 110 -11.97 -18.12 -18.76
C MET A 110 -11.40 -18.12 -17.33
N ALA A 111 -10.78 -19.22 -16.92
CA ALA A 111 -10.12 -19.32 -15.62
C ALA A 111 -8.95 -18.32 -15.49
N GLU A 112 -8.12 -18.20 -16.52
CA GLU A 112 -6.99 -17.25 -16.52
C GLU A 112 -7.47 -15.80 -16.50
N MET A 113 -8.52 -15.47 -17.27
CA MET A 113 -9.13 -14.14 -17.24
C MET A 113 -9.66 -13.79 -15.84
N GLY A 114 -10.25 -14.76 -15.15
CA GLY A 114 -10.67 -14.64 -13.74
C GLY A 114 -9.48 -14.33 -12.82
N ARG A 115 -8.42 -15.14 -12.87
CA ARG A 115 -7.19 -14.91 -12.08
C ARG A 115 -6.56 -13.56 -12.34
N MET A 116 -6.50 -13.14 -13.61
CA MET A 116 -5.93 -11.85 -13.99
C MET A 116 -6.74 -10.70 -13.37
N THR A 117 -8.07 -10.79 -13.43
CA THR A 117 -8.99 -9.78 -12.84
C THR A 117 -8.84 -9.70 -11.32
N GLU A 118 -8.75 -10.84 -10.64
CA GLU A 118 -8.51 -10.91 -9.20
C GLU A 118 -7.15 -10.28 -8.84
N THR A 119 -6.12 -10.55 -9.63
CA THR A 119 -4.76 -10.04 -9.40
C THR A 119 -4.68 -8.53 -9.58
N VAL A 120 -5.29 -7.99 -10.64
CA VAL A 120 -5.39 -6.53 -10.83
C VAL A 120 -6.15 -5.90 -9.67
N SER A 121 -7.29 -6.46 -9.29
CA SER A 121 -8.11 -5.94 -8.19
C SER A 121 -7.36 -5.94 -6.85
N ALA A 122 -6.64 -7.03 -6.56
CA ALA A 122 -5.79 -7.15 -5.38
C ALA A 122 -4.64 -6.12 -5.42
N SER A 123 -3.96 -5.99 -6.55
CA SER A 123 -2.86 -5.03 -6.75
C SER A 123 -3.32 -3.59 -6.46
N VAL A 124 -4.48 -3.19 -6.99
CA VAL A 124 -5.04 -1.85 -6.73
C VAL A 124 -5.31 -1.66 -5.24
N LYS A 125 -5.97 -2.64 -4.61
CA LYS A 125 -6.29 -2.59 -3.17
C LYS A 125 -5.04 -2.48 -2.31
N ASP A 126 -4.04 -3.32 -2.57
CA ASP A 126 -2.79 -3.36 -1.81
C ASP A 126 -1.95 -2.10 -2.03
N SER A 127 -1.97 -1.53 -3.24
CA SER A 127 -1.30 -0.27 -3.56
C SER A 127 -1.93 0.93 -2.84
N MET A 128 -3.24 0.94 -2.62
CA MET A 128 -3.94 2.04 -1.94
C MET A 128 -3.89 1.93 -0.41
N LYS A 129 -3.64 0.73 0.14
CA LYS A 129 -3.65 0.48 1.57
C LYS A 129 -2.70 1.40 2.38
N PRO A 130 -1.42 1.62 1.99
CA PRO A 130 -0.52 2.49 2.74
C PRO A 130 -1.00 3.94 2.81
N LEU A 131 -1.60 4.44 1.73
CA LEU A 131 -2.16 5.80 1.68
C LEU A 131 -3.38 5.93 2.59
N ASN A 132 -4.26 4.93 2.58
CA ASN A 132 -5.41 4.89 3.48
C ASN A 132 -4.98 4.87 4.94
N GLU A 133 -3.93 4.12 5.30
CA GLU A 133 -3.37 4.11 6.65
C GLU A 133 -2.83 5.49 7.07
N ARG A 134 -2.22 6.25 6.15
CA ARG A 134 -1.81 7.64 6.41
C ARG A 134 -3.01 8.56 6.65
N MET A 135 -4.09 8.38 5.91
CA MET A 135 -5.33 9.14 6.09
C MET A 135 -5.96 8.84 7.46
N THR A 136 -6.07 7.56 7.83
CA THR A 136 -6.57 7.14 9.15
C THR A 136 -5.73 7.74 10.27
N ALA A 137 -4.39 7.62 10.18
CA ALA A 137 -3.49 8.19 11.19
C ALA A 137 -3.63 9.72 11.34
N MET A 138 -4.01 10.41 10.26
CA MET A 138 -4.29 11.85 10.33
C MET A 138 -5.61 12.16 11.01
N VAL A 139 -6.66 11.39 10.73
CA VAL A 139 -7.95 11.54 11.42
C VAL A 139 -7.80 11.27 12.93
N GLU A 140 -7.10 10.20 13.32
CA GLU A 140 -6.83 9.87 14.71
C GLU A 140 -6.07 10.99 15.44
N ARG A 141 -5.10 11.61 14.77
CA ARG A 141 -4.38 12.77 15.33
C ARG A 141 -5.30 13.97 15.55
N LEU A 142 -6.15 14.29 14.57
CA LEU A 142 -7.12 15.40 14.71
C LEU A 142 -8.11 15.14 15.84
N GLN A 143 -8.46 13.88 16.09
CA GLN A 143 -9.29 13.49 17.23
C GLN A 143 -8.53 13.62 18.55
N ALA A 144 -7.27 13.20 18.61
CA ALA A 144 -6.44 13.29 19.82
C ALA A 144 -6.07 14.75 20.21
N ALA A 145 -6.19 15.69 19.27
CA ALA A 145 -5.95 17.12 19.50
C ALA A 145 -7.20 17.91 19.94
N ARG A 146 -8.38 17.26 20.00
CA ARG A 146 -9.61 17.82 20.60
C ARG A 146 -9.67 17.51 22.08
#